data_AF-A0A7W5YE02-F1
#
_entry.id   AF-A0A7W5YE02-F1
#
_cell.length_a   1.000
_cell.length_b   1.000
_cell.length_c   1.000
_cell.angle_alpha   90.00
_cell.angle_beta   90.00
_cell.angle_gamma   90.00
#
_symmetry.space_group_name_H-M   'P 1'
#
loop_
_entity.id
_entity.type
_entity.pdbx_description
1 polymer ?
#
loop_
_entity_poly.entity_id
_entity_poly.type
_entity_poly.pdbx_seq_one_letter_code
_entity_poly.pdbx_strand_id
1 'polypeptide(L)'
;MSRLSAALLLLGAIFLGGSSALAQSDSDVYNRIEELHGDAAGFDRPLRQLVRAMRSGDAETIAGLAEYPLTVEARGETYDVESAEDFIDNFDDLVTPETRRAVGRQQYGDLFVNSDGVMLAGGALWMGAVCDDDACEESHWAIIAINN
;
A
#
# COMPACT_ATOMS: atom_id res chain seq x y z
N MET A 1 -4.82 7.67 -71.31
CA MET A 1 -5.59 7.05 -70.21
C MET A 1 -4.78 5.90 -69.66
N SER A 2 -4.62 5.82 -68.32
CA SER A 2 -4.18 4.64 -67.55
C SER A 2 -2.71 4.18 -67.67
N ARG A 3 -1.93 3.83 -66.63
CA ARG A 3 -1.99 3.94 -65.15
C ARG A 3 -0.54 3.94 -64.62
N LEU A 4 -0.26 4.74 -63.61
CA LEU A 4 0.95 4.63 -62.78
C LEU A 4 0.64 3.68 -61.62
N SER A 5 1.43 2.62 -61.45
CA SER A 5 1.43 1.80 -60.24
C SER A 5 2.76 2.04 -59.51
N ALA A 6 2.72 2.85 -58.46
CA ALA A 6 3.82 3.01 -57.53
C ALA A 6 3.66 2.00 -56.38
N ALA A 7 4.70 1.21 -56.17
CA ALA A 7 4.80 0.24 -55.07
C ALA A 7 4.85 0.96 -53.71
N LEU A 8 4.02 0.52 -52.77
CA LEU A 8 3.96 1.06 -51.42
C LEU A 8 4.87 0.20 -50.51
N LEU A 9 6.00 0.78 -50.08
CA LEU A 9 6.77 0.31 -48.93
C LEU A 9 6.11 0.87 -47.67
N LEU A 10 5.69 0.01 -46.75
CA LEU A 10 5.30 0.42 -45.40
C LEU A 10 6.19 -0.31 -44.38
N LEU A 11 7.17 0.43 -43.86
CA LEU A 11 7.80 0.15 -42.57
C LEU A 11 6.75 0.40 -41.49
N GLY A 12 6.28 -0.67 -40.83
CA GLY A 12 5.54 -0.57 -39.58
C GLY A 12 6.51 -0.63 -38.41
N ALA A 13 6.69 0.48 -37.71
CA ALA A 13 7.45 0.56 -36.48
C ALA A 13 6.51 0.95 -35.32
N ILE A 14 6.99 0.66 -34.10
CA ILE A 14 6.58 1.26 -32.80
C ILE A 14 5.25 0.66 -32.25
N PHE A 15 5.07 0.24 -30.99
CA PHE A 15 5.52 0.77 -29.70
C PHE A 15 5.71 -0.34 -28.63
N LEU A 16 6.86 -0.31 -27.95
CA LEU A 16 7.02 -0.84 -26.60
C LEU A 16 6.46 0.22 -25.63
N GLY A 17 5.18 0.13 -25.29
CA GLY A 17 4.59 0.96 -24.23
C GLY A 17 5.00 0.41 -22.86
N GLY A 18 5.74 1.19 -22.08
CA GLY A 18 6.01 0.88 -20.68
C GLY A 18 4.73 0.95 -19.85
N SER A 19 4.47 -0.09 -19.06
CA SER A 19 3.34 -0.18 -18.15
C SER A 19 3.45 0.88 -17.06
N SER A 20 2.91 2.07 -17.32
CA SER A 20 2.50 2.94 -16.22
C SER A 20 1.29 2.28 -15.59
N ALA A 21 1.42 1.79 -14.35
CA ALA A 21 0.26 1.35 -13.58
C ALA A 21 -0.71 2.53 -13.52
N LEU A 22 -1.83 2.45 -14.24
CA LEU A 22 -2.88 3.45 -14.14
C LEU A 22 -3.49 3.30 -12.74
N ALA A 23 -3.57 4.40 -12.00
CA ALA A 23 -4.30 4.43 -10.73
C ALA A 23 -5.72 3.89 -10.97
N GLN A 24 -6.17 2.98 -10.10
CA GLN A 24 -7.50 2.38 -10.19
C GLN A 24 -8.54 3.40 -9.71
N SER A 25 -9.82 3.18 -10.00
CA SER A 25 -10.85 4.02 -9.39
C SER A 25 -10.97 3.71 -7.90
N ASP A 26 -11.30 4.71 -7.08
CA ASP A 26 -11.51 4.51 -5.64
C ASP A 26 -12.59 3.44 -5.39
N SER A 27 -13.64 3.39 -6.23
CA SER A 27 -14.69 2.36 -6.14
C SER A 27 -14.19 0.95 -6.43
N ASP A 28 -13.24 0.78 -7.36
CA ASP A 28 -12.71 -0.55 -7.68
C ASP A 28 -11.89 -1.09 -6.50
N VAL A 29 -11.05 -0.23 -5.89
CA VAL A 29 -10.29 -0.57 -4.69
C VAL A 29 -11.25 -0.88 -3.54
N TYR A 30 -12.29 -0.08 -3.36
CA TYR A 30 -13.26 -0.26 -2.27
C TYR A 30 -13.95 -1.62 -2.37
N ASN A 31 -14.48 -1.92 -3.56
CA ASN A 31 -15.14 -3.19 -3.81
C ASN A 31 -14.19 -4.37 -3.64
N ARG A 32 -12.91 -4.21 -3.97
CA ARG A 32 -11.92 -5.26 -3.80
C ARG A 32 -11.57 -5.51 -2.33
N ILE A 33 -11.52 -4.46 -1.50
CA ILE A 33 -11.37 -4.61 -0.05
C ILE A 33 -12.59 -5.34 0.51
N GLU A 34 -13.79 -4.93 0.12
CA GLU A 34 -15.02 -5.57 0.58
C GLU A 34 -15.07 -7.05 0.20
N GLU A 35 -14.72 -7.38 -1.05
CA GLU A 35 -14.72 -8.75 -1.56
C GLU A 35 -13.75 -9.67 -0.80
N LEU A 36 -12.57 -9.17 -0.44
CA LEU A 36 -11.50 -9.98 0.15
C LEU A 36 -11.42 -9.92 1.67
N HIS A 37 -11.83 -8.80 2.28
CA HIS A 37 -11.65 -8.51 3.70
C HIS A 37 -12.96 -8.12 4.42
N GLY A 38 -14.07 -7.91 3.70
CA GLY A 38 -15.41 -7.73 4.28
C GLY A 38 -15.68 -6.42 5.05
N ASP A 39 -14.68 -5.57 5.24
CA ASP A 39 -14.81 -4.29 5.96
C ASP A 39 -14.15 -3.13 5.20
N ALA A 40 -14.63 -2.84 3.99
CA ALA A 40 -14.10 -1.70 3.24
C ALA A 40 -14.43 -0.34 3.90
N ALA A 41 -15.57 -0.26 4.60
CA ALA A 41 -15.99 0.95 5.30
C ALA A 41 -15.09 1.27 6.51
N GLY A 42 -14.65 0.26 7.25
CA GLY A 42 -13.77 0.44 8.41
C GLY A 42 -12.33 0.80 8.04
N PHE A 43 -11.84 0.42 6.85
CA PHE A 43 -10.49 0.73 6.37
C PHE A 43 -10.21 2.23 6.19
N ASP A 44 -11.26 2.98 5.89
CA ASP A 44 -11.24 4.36 5.44
C ASP A 44 -10.62 5.34 6.45
N ARG A 45 -10.93 5.16 7.73
CA ARG A 45 -10.41 6.01 8.83
C ARG A 45 -8.95 5.69 9.15
N PRO A 46 -8.54 4.42 9.37
CA PRO A 46 -7.15 4.00 9.54
C PRO A 46 -6.23 4.48 8.42
N LEU A 47 -6.62 4.32 7.15
CA LEU A 47 -5.85 4.82 6.01
C LEU A 47 -5.60 6.33 6.11
N ARG A 48 -6.65 7.11 6.39
CA ARG A 48 -6.53 8.58 6.52
C ARG A 48 -5.70 9.00 7.74
N GLN A 49 -5.69 8.22 8.81
CA GLN A 49 -4.83 8.48 9.97
C GLN A 49 -3.38 8.18 9.61
N LEU A 50 -3.11 7.01 9.02
CA LEU A 50 -1.78 6.60 8.58
C LEU A 50 -1.16 7.61 7.61
N VAL A 51 -1.86 7.98 6.53
CA VAL A 51 -1.35 8.92 5.53
C VAL A 51 -1.01 10.28 6.16
N ARG A 52 -1.82 10.75 7.12
CA ARG A 52 -1.55 12.00 7.84
C ARG A 52 -0.36 11.87 8.78
N ALA A 53 -0.28 10.79 9.56
CA ALA A 53 0.79 10.55 10.49
C ALA A 53 2.15 10.37 9.79
N MET A 54 2.17 9.69 8.64
CA MET A 54 3.35 9.56 7.78
C MET A 54 3.85 10.92 7.25
N ARG A 55 2.94 11.84 6.91
CA ARG A 55 3.30 13.22 6.51
C ARG A 55 3.89 14.02 7.66
N SER A 56 3.31 13.94 8.85
CA SER A 56 3.75 14.71 10.01
C SER A 56 4.91 14.08 10.78
N GLY A 57 5.20 12.80 10.56
CA GLY A 57 6.14 12.05 11.41
C GLY A 57 5.58 11.76 12.79
N ASP A 58 4.28 11.58 12.90
CA ASP A 58 3.62 11.26 14.16
C ASP A 58 3.80 9.76 14.47
N ALA A 59 4.91 9.46 15.16
CA ALA A 59 5.27 8.09 15.53
C ALA A 59 4.22 7.44 16.44
N GLU A 60 3.62 8.20 17.37
CA GLU A 60 2.60 7.69 18.29
C GLU A 60 1.35 7.20 17.54
N THR A 61 0.87 8.00 16.58
CA THR A 61 -0.28 7.59 15.75
C THR A 61 0.06 6.37 14.88
N ILE A 62 1.27 6.29 14.31
CA ILE A 62 1.66 5.14 13.49
C ILE A 62 1.78 3.88 14.37
N ALA A 63 2.43 4.00 15.53
CA ALA A 63 2.58 2.91 16.47
C ALA A 63 1.24 2.37 16.97
N GLY A 64 0.27 3.25 17.23
CA GLY A 64 -1.08 2.87 17.65
C GLY A 64 -1.97 2.31 16.53
N LEU A 65 -1.51 2.33 15.28
CA LEU A 65 -2.17 1.67 14.15
C LEU A 65 -1.55 0.31 13.82
N ALA A 66 -0.43 -0.07 14.46
CA ALA A 66 0.25 -1.32 14.17
C ALA A 66 -0.27 -2.48 15.03
N GLU A 67 -0.28 -3.67 14.42
CA GLU A 67 -0.47 -4.93 15.13
C GLU A 67 0.89 -5.44 15.59
N TYR A 68 0.99 -5.81 16.87
CA TYR A 68 2.23 -6.29 17.49
C TYR A 68 2.16 -7.80 17.80
N PRO A 69 3.25 -8.56 17.61
CA PRO A 69 4.56 -8.11 17.12
C PRO A 69 4.52 -7.70 15.63
N LEU A 70 5.15 -6.57 15.32
CA LEU A 70 5.19 -6.01 13.97
C LEU A 70 6.50 -6.39 13.29
N THR A 71 6.41 -7.06 12.14
CA THR A 71 7.59 -7.31 11.30
C THR A 71 7.95 -6.07 10.49
N VAL A 72 9.19 -5.60 10.65
CA VAL A 72 9.78 -4.50 9.91
C VAL A 72 11.04 -4.97 9.21
N GLU A 73 11.07 -4.87 7.88
CA GLU A 73 12.29 -4.98 7.11
C GLU A 73 12.91 -3.59 6.93
N ALA A 74 14.14 -3.41 7.37
CA ALA A 74 14.88 -2.17 7.15
C ALA A 74 16.37 -2.45 7.03
N ARG A 75 17.05 -1.75 6.10
CA ARG A 75 18.52 -1.83 5.92
C ARG A 75 19.05 -3.25 5.64
N GLY A 76 18.20 -4.12 5.09
CA GLY A 76 18.54 -5.52 4.79
C GLY A 76 18.45 -6.47 5.99
N GLU A 77 17.88 -6.01 7.10
CA GLU A 77 17.60 -6.81 8.30
C GLU A 77 16.08 -6.86 8.53
N THR A 78 15.64 -7.92 9.19
CA THR A 78 14.25 -8.09 9.65
C THR A 78 14.23 -7.91 11.17
N TYR A 79 13.33 -7.05 11.64
CA TYR A 79 13.09 -6.77 13.04
C TYR A 79 11.68 -7.21 13.40
N ASP A 80 11.53 -7.94 14.51
CA ASP A 80 10.25 -8.14 15.17
C ASP A 80 10.14 -7.09 16.27
N VAL A 81 9.26 -6.10 16.06
CA VAL A 81 9.01 -5.03 17.02
C VAL A 81 7.91 -5.48 17.95
N GLU A 82 8.18 -5.56 19.25
CA GLU A 82 7.29 -6.23 20.21
C GLU A 82 6.19 -5.30 20.77
N SER A 83 6.40 -3.98 20.70
CA SER A 83 5.48 -3.02 21.31
C SER A 83 5.49 -1.65 20.63
N ALA A 84 4.44 -0.87 20.89
CA ALA A 84 4.35 0.51 20.46
C ALA A 84 5.45 1.41 21.05
N GLU A 85 5.89 1.13 22.29
CA GLU A 85 7.00 1.86 22.91
C GLU A 85 8.31 1.60 22.15
N ASP A 86 8.61 0.34 21.84
CA ASP A 86 9.79 -0.03 21.04
C ASP A 86 9.75 0.59 19.64
N PHE A 87 8.56 0.63 19.03
CA PHE A 87 8.37 1.26 17.73
C PHE A 87 8.68 2.77 17.77
N ILE A 88 8.15 3.48 18.77
CA ILE A 88 8.33 4.93 18.93
C ILE A 88 9.80 5.25 19.20
N ASP A 89 10.45 4.50 20.09
CA ASP A 89 11.85 4.70 20.46
C ASP A 89 12.81 4.49 19.27
N ASN A 90 12.45 3.63 18.32
CA ASN A 90 13.26 3.29 17.16
C ASN A 90 12.67 3.82 15.83
N PHE A 91 11.74 4.77 15.88
CA PHE A 91 10.90 5.15 14.73
C PHE A 91 11.68 5.52 13.46
N ASP A 92 12.72 6.36 13.58
CA ASP A 92 13.49 6.82 12.42
C ASP A 92 14.35 5.71 11.78
N ASP A 93 14.64 4.65 12.53
CA ASP A 93 15.33 3.45 12.02
C ASP A 93 14.33 2.47 11.37
N LEU A 94 13.12 2.34 11.94
CA LEU A 94 12.08 1.41 11.49
C LEU A 94 11.21 1.96 10.34
N VAL A 95 11.06 3.28 10.21
CA VAL A 95 10.24 3.90 9.16
C VAL A 95 11.03 4.99 8.47
N THR A 96 11.65 4.62 7.35
CA THR A 96 12.55 5.54 6.65
C THR A 96 11.83 6.79 6.14
N PRO A 97 12.56 7.90 5.95
CA PRO A 97 12.01 9.09 5.32
C PRO A 97 11.41 8.82 3.93
N GLU A 98 11.90 7.82 3.21
CA GLU A 98 11.37 7.42 1.90
C GLU A 98 9.99 6.76 2.02
N THR A 99 9.85 5.76 2.89
CA THR A 99 8.57 5.10 3.21
C THR A 99 7.54 6.12 3.69
N ARG A 100 7.91 6.99 4.63
CA ARG A 100 7.02 8.08 5.12
C ARG A 100 6.53 8.97 3.99
N ARG A 101 7.43 9.37 3.08
CA ARG A 101 7.08 10.20 1.92
C ARG A 101 6.17 9.46 0.95
N ALA A 102 6.45 8.19 0.66
CA ALA A 102 5.68 7.38 -0.28
C ALA A 102 4.27 7.11 0.26
N VAL A 103 4.16 6.55 1.47
CA VAL A 103 2.88 6.28 2.14
C VAL A 103 2.11 7.57 2.38
N GLY A 104 2.79 8.64 2.81
CA GLY A 104 2.18 9.95 3.01
C GLY A 104 1.58 10.57 1.74
N ARG A 105 1.84 10.08 0.54
CA ARG A 105 1.21 10.60 -0.70
C ARG A 105 0.12 9.70 -1.27
N GLN A 106 -0.11 8.53 -0.67
CA GLN A 106 -1.11 7.59 -1.16
C GLN A 106 -2.52 8.19 -1.18
N GLN A 107 -3.24 7.90 -2.26
CA GLN A 107 -4.68 8.02 -2.37
C GLN A 107 -5.31 6.63 -2.39
N TYR A 108 -6.63 6.58 -2.29
CA TYR A 108 -7.37 5.32 -2.20
C TYR A 108 -7.23 4.48 -3.49
N GLY A 109 -7.38 5.09 -4.67
CA GLY A 109 -7.16 4.43 -5.97
C GLY A 109 -5.71 4.01 -6.28
N ASP A 110 -4.73 4.44 -5.47
CA ASP A 110 -3.33 4.04 -5.62
C ASP A 110 -3.02 2.71 -4.91
N LEU A 111 -3.98 2.16 -4.16
CA LEU A 111 -3.80 0.97 -3.35
C LEU A 111 -3.91 -0.29 -4.19
N PHE A 112 -3.16 -1.31 -3.80
CA PHE A 112 -3.30 -2.65 -4.33
C PHE A 112 -3.82 -3.57 -3.23
N VAL A 113 -4.75 -4.46 -3.57
CA VAL A 113 -5.47 -5.28 -2.61
C VAL A 113 -5.40 -6.74 -3.07
N ASN A 114 -4.95 -7.61 -2.17
CA ASN A 114 -4.96 -9.05 -2.35
C ASN A 114 -5.42 -9.75 -1.06
N SER A 115 -5.32 -11.08 -1.02
CA SER A 115 -5.71 -11.88 0.16
C SER A 115 -4.90 -11.56 1.42
N ASP A 116 -3.70 -11.01 1.25
CA ASP A 116 -2.77 -10.75 2.36
C ASP A 116 -3.02 -9.37 2.98
N GLY A 117 -3.77 -8.51 2.29
CA GLY A 117 -4.15 -7.20 2.80
C GLY A 117 -4.19 -6.12 1.72
N VAL A 118 -3.96 -4.90 2.18
CA VAL A 118 -3.88 -3.68 1.38
C VAL A 118 -2.44 -3.19 1.37
N MET A 119 -1.85 -3.17 0.19
CA MET A 119 -0.49 -2.73 -0.06
C MET A 119 -0.46 -1.22 -0.37
N LEU A 120 0.41 -0.51 0.33
CA LEU A 120 0.71 0.90 0.13
C LEU A 120 2.13 1.05 -0.45
N ALA A 121 2.35 2.10 -1.23
CA ALA A 121 3.68 2.54 -1.66
C ALA A 121 4.52 1.45 -2.35
N GLY A 122 3.89 0.62 -3.18
CA GLY A 122 4.60 -0.43 -3.91
C GLY A 122 5.14 -1.57 -3.04
N GLY A 123 4.59 -1.77 -1.84
CA GLY A 123 5.00 -2.84 -0.93
C GLY A 123 5.69 -2.36 0.33
N ALA A 124 5.95 -1.05 0.45
CA ALA A 124 6.67 -0.51 1.59
C ALA A 124 5.87 -0.57 2.91
N LEU A 125 4.55 -0.69 2.83
CA LEU A 125 3.70 -0.90 4.00
C LEU A 125 2.48 -1.75 3.63
N TRP A 126 2.09 -2.64 4.53
CA TRP A 126 0.89 -3.46 4.41
C TRP A 126 -0.06 -3.18 5.57
N MET A 127 -1.34 -3.04 5.26
CA MET A 127 -2.42 -3.04 6.24
C MET A 127 -3.30 -4.27 6.05
N GLY A 128 -3.75 -4.87 7.14
CA GLY A 128 -4.62 -6.05 7.15
C GLY A 128 -5.80 -5.88 8.10
N ALA A 129 -6.87 -6.62 7.84
CA ALA A 129 -7.95 -6.83 8.81
C ALA A 129 -7.50 -7.93 9.79
N VAL A 130 -7.27 -7.54 11.04
CA VAL A 130 -6.81 -8.42 12.12
C VAL A 130 -8.03 -8.81 12.95
N CYS A 131 -8.26 -10.12 13.11
CA CYS A 131 -9.33 -10.63 13.95
C CYS A 131 -9.05 -10.32 15.42
N ASP A 132 -10.05 -9.83 16.14
CA ASP A 132 -9.90 -9.53 17.58
C ASP A 132 -9.78 -10.83 18.42
N ASP A 133 -10.28 -11.94 17.88
CA ASP A 133 -10.17 -13.29 18.45
C ASP A 133 -10.20 -14.40 17.37
N ASP A 134 -10.07 -15.65 17.81
CA ASP A 134 -10.08 -16.84 16.94
C ASP A 134 -11.43 -17.06 16.21
N ALA A 135 -12.53 -16.50 16.73
CA ALA A 135 -13.84 -16.60 16.10
C ALA A 135 -13.98 -15.61 14.93
N CYS A 136 -13.21 -14.51 14.97
CA CYS A 136 -13.15 -13.47 13.94
C CYS A 136 -14.53 -12.91 13.58
N GLU A 137 -15.38 -12.74 14.59
CA GLU A 137 -16.67 -12.06 14.44
C GLU A 137 -16.48 -10.54 14.36
N GLU A 138 -15.41 -10.03 14.98
CA GLU A 138 -14.96 -8.65 14.94
C GLU A 138 -13.50 -8.60 14.47
N SER A 139 -13.16 -7.56 13.71
CA SER A 139 -11.80 -7.30 13.24
C SER A 139 -11.53 -5.81 13.20
N HIS A 140 -10.25 -5.45 13.22
CA HIS A 140 -9.80 -4.08 13.06
C HIS A 140 -8.70 -3.98 12.01
N TRP A 141 -8.58 -2.82 11.37
CA TRP A 141 -7.51 -2.57 10.41
C TRP A 141 -6.25 -2.10 11.12
N ALA A 142 -5.16 -2.81 10.87
CA ALA A 142 -3.84 -2.49 11.44
C ALA A 142 -2.74 -2.52 10.38
N ILE A 143 -1.61 -1.88 10.68
CA ILE A 143 -0.34 -2.07 9.96
C ILE A 143 0.19 -3.44 10.38
N ILE A 144 0.46 -4.30 9.39
CA ILE A 144 0.91 -5.68 9.61
C ILE A 144 2.35 -5.91 9.14
N ALA A 145 2.89 -5.03 8.29
CA ALA A 145 4.29 -5.06 7.89
C ALA A 145 4.77 -3.70 7.36
N ILE A 146 6.07 -3.43 7.53
CA ILE A 146 6.77 -2.29 6.91
C ILE A 146 8.04 -2.81 6.23
N ASN A 147 8.24 -2.47 4.96
CA ASN A 147 9.39 -2.91 4.16
C ASN A 147 10.12 -1.68 3.59
N ASN A 148 11.28 -1.33 4.18
CA ASN A 148 12.07 -0.15 3.83
C ASN A 148 13.27 -0.43 2.93
#